data_AF-A0A9X2ZIS6-F1
#
_entry.id   AF-A0A9X2ZIS6-F1
#
_cell.length_a   1.000
_cell.length_b   1.000
_cell.length_c   1.000
_cell.angle_alpha   90.00
_cell.angle_beta   90.00
_cell.angle_gamma   90.00
#
_symmetry.space_group_name_H-M   'P 1'
#
loop_
_entity.id
_entity.type
_entity.pdbx_description
1 polymer ?
#
loop_
_entity_poly.entity_id
_entity_poly.type
_entity_poly.pdbx_seq_one_letter_code
_entity_poly.pdbx_strand_id
1 'polypeptide(L)'
;MNEKKYYPNKSKQVFIDRLSTSDYGMYNDEPFTGIIETISPEEYIRETFVNRKLHGVVFNISEEFFSIIVYIYNQSRYTFHIYKNSSKTFPDKLYTVYDLDTLDLIMDYKILDDTSKRLHYEGYSFTREDLDYDKKIKDNSDVVKNYEDTKDVFTRLDLFVHTYWDNPFNLTKELNRERAGKTLYGYLVQESMKETLGYTVPDDFMEKYVLQNELAEKIVEQDDIPDSIKYIGGISVAYNDIDQKMVSAIVVMNIETQEIVDQAFYESEDVTLHIPDLFAYNEVPVVLKAFEKLNIKPHLIFCDGHGIEHPKNMGLATHLGIELNIPTIGCPKKRLVGYYDKATLGNSRGDTQELLFDDKIVGKALRTLENNNPLYVSIGHKISLETAVNWVLKMTINTRVPFIVQEAINITEQLMPKRIRYDFLDDEENQYGIII
;
A
#
# COMPACT_ATOMS: atom_id res chain seq x y z
N MET A 1 -17.07 29.04 0.12
CA MET A 1 -16.09 29.42 -0.92
C MET A 1 -15.06 28.30 -0.91
N ASN A 2 -14.98 27.49 -1.96
CA ASN A 2 -14.14 26.29 -1.97
C ASN A 2 -12.68 26.73 -2.08
N GLU A 3 -11.89 26.43 -1.05
CA GLU A 3 -10.46 26.69 -1.07
C GLU A 3 -9.78 25.51 -1.75
N LYS A 4 -9.10 25.77 -2.88
CA LYS A 4 -8.29 24.76 -3.56
C LYS A 4 -6.82 25.01 -3.26
N LYS A 5 -6.15 24.00 -2.70
CA LYS A 5 -4.71 23.99 -2.47
C LYS A 5 -4.06 23.05 -3.48
N TYR A 6 -3.03 23.56 -4.15
CA TYR A 6 -2.24 22.81 -5.10
C TYR A 6 -0.87 22.54 -4.49
N TYR A 7 -0.47 21.28 -4.50
CA TYR A 7 0.86 20.84 -4.08
C TYR A 7 1.59 20.31 -5.32
N PRO A 8 2.10 21.22 -6.18
CA PRO A 8 2.75 20.85 -7.43
C PRO A 8 4.05 20.12 -7.15
N ASN A 9 4.21 18.99 -7.80
CA ASN A 9 5.48 18.31 -7.92
C ASN A 9 6.26 18.99 -9.06
N LYS A 10 7.23 19.85 -8.70
CA LYS A 10 8.00 20.67 -9.64
C LYS A 10 9.05 19.88 -10.46
N SER A 11 9.14 18.56 -10.30
CA SER A 11 10.27 17.74 -10.75
C SER A 11 10.10 17.10 -12.13
N LYS A 12 8.93 17.15 -12.79
CA LYS A 12 8.71 16.32 -14.00
C LYS A 12 7.89 17.02 -15.09
N GLN A 13 8.58 17.51 -16.11
CA GLN A 13 8.07 17.63 -17.48
C GLN A 13 8.80 16.56 -18.30
N VAL A 14 8.06 15.70 -19.03
CA VAL A 14 8.37 15.11 -20.36
C VAL A 14 7.69 13.72 -20.59
N PHE A 15 6.98 13.64 -21.74
CA PHE A 15 6.51 12.51 -22.59
C PHE A 15 5.24 11.68 -22.28
N ILE A 16 4.39 11.28 -23.25
CA ILE A 16 4.05 11.79 -24.61
C ILE A 16 2.69 11.25 -25.11
N ASP A 17 2.13 12.00 -26.06
CA ASP A 17 1.15 11.73 -27.12
C ASP A 17 -0.16 10.95 -26.92
N ARG A 18 -1.19 11.65 -27.45
CA ARG A 18 -2.55 11.24 -27.75
C ARG A 18 -3.29 10.68 -26.55
N LEU A 19 -4.20 11.50 -26.05
CA LEU A 19 -5.59 11.15 -25.72
C LEU A 19 -6.30 12.48 -25.35
N SER A 20 -7.52 12.67 -25.83
CA SER A 20 -8.30 13.92 -25.72
C SER A 20 -8.60 14.32 -24.27
N THR A 21 -8.59 15.62 -23.97
CA THR A 21 -8.95 16.21 -22.67
C THR A 21 -10.23 17.04 -22.73
N SER A 22 -11.05 16.90 -21.69
CA SER A 22 -11.73 18.02 -21.02
C SER A 22 -10.80 18.60 -19.93
N ASP A 23 -11.11 19.79 -19.40
CA ASP A 23 -10.24 20.67 -18.58
C ASP A 23 -9.82 20.17 -17.17
N TYR A 24 -9.88 18.88 -16.87
CA TYR A 24 -9.60 18.32 -15.55
C TYR A 24 -8.12 17.93 -15.38
N GLY A 25 -7.51 18.25 -14.22
CA GLY A 25 -6.09 17.95 -13.93
C GLY A 25 -5.07 18.95 -14.48
N MET A 26 -5.45 20.22 -14.67
CA MET A 26 -4.57 21.30 -15.14
C MET A 26 -4.23 22.29 -14.01
N TYR A 27 -3.04 22.89 -14.04
CA TYR A 27 -2.64 23.99 -13.16
C TYR A 27 -1.82 25.01 -13.94
N ASN A 28 -2.25 26.28 -13.96
CA ASN A 28 -1.68 27.34 -14.80
C ASN A 28 -1.55 26.95 -16.29
N ASP A 29 -2.62 26.37 -16.85
CA ASP A 29 -2.70 25.92 -18.25
C ASP A 29 -1.71 24.80 -18.65
N GLU A 30 -1.04 24.19 -17.68
CA GLU A 30 -0.12 23.06 -17.88
C GLU A 30 -0.66 21.77 -17.22
N PRO A 31 -0.31 20.58 -17.74
CA PRO A 31 -0.65 19.31 -17.10
C PRO A 31 -0.13 19.23 -15.66
N PHE A 32 -1.00 18.91 -14.71
CA PHE A 32 -0.65 18.89 -13.29
C PHE A 32 -0.15 17.52 -12.85
N THR A 33 0.98 17.50 -12.14
CA THR A 33 1.46 16.37 -11.35
C THR A 33 1.61 16.83 -9.91
N GLY A 34 1.02 16.09 -8.97
CA GLY A 34 0.98 16.49 -7.55
C GLY A 34 -0.36 16.20 -6.91
N ILE A 35 -0.65 16.88 -5.81
CA ILE A 35 -1.91 16.71 -5.06
C ILE A 35 -2.76 17.98 -5.18
N ILE A 36 -4.05 17.80 -5.42
CA ILE A 36 -5.07 18.86 -5.30
C ILE A 36 -5.92 18.54 -4.07
N GLU A 37 -6.00 19.48 -3.15
CA GLU A 37 -6.97 19.43 -2.06
C GLU A 37 -8.05 20.48 -2.29
N THR A 38 -9.31 20.08 -2.23
CA THR A 38 -10.46 20.97 -2.25
C THR A 38 -11.11 20.92 -0.87
N ILE A 39 -11.12 22.05 -0.19
CA ILE A 39 -11.70 22.19 1.15
C ILE A 39 -12.91 23.10 1.03
N SER A 40 -14.06 22.61 1.51
CA SER A 40 -15.28 23.39 1.66
C SER A 40 -15.89 23.11 3.04
N PRO A 41 -16.89 23.91 3.48
CA PRO A 41 -17.57 23.65 4.75
C PRO A 41 -18.28 22.29 4.81
N GLU A 42 -18.63 21.70 3.66
CA GLU A 42 -19.48 20.50 3.55
C GLU A 42 -18.68 19.26 3.10
N GLU A 43 -17.51 19.46 2.50
CA GLU A 43 -16.75 18.41 1.82
C GLU A 43 -15.24 18.70 1.83
N TYR A 44 -14.45 17.63 2.00
CA TYR A 44 -13.01 17.58 1.78
C TYR A 44 -12.69 16.54 0.71
N ILE A 45 -12.02 16.98 -0.35
CA ILE A 45 -11.55 16.10 -1.43
C ILE A 45 -10.03 16.22 -1.54
N ARG A 46 -9.33 15.08 -1.58
CA ARG A 46 -7.90 15.00 -1.87
C ARG A 46 -7.67 14.11 -3.08
N GLU A 47 -7.12 14.69 -4.14
CA GLU A 47 -6.89 14.02 -5.42
C GLU A 47 -5.40 14.00 -5.75
N THR A 48 -4.90 12.85 -6.19
CA THR A 48 -3.51 12.71 -6.62
C THR A 48 -3.46 12.60 -8.14
N PHE A 49 -2.57 13.37 -8.77
CA PHE A 49 -2.42 13.45 -10.22
C PHE A 49 -1.01 13.14 -10.69
N VAL A 50 -0.92 12.45 -11.84
CA VAL A 50 0.29 12.27 -12.64
C VAL A 50 -0.02 12.74 -14.07
N ASN A 51 0.59 13.84 -14.49
CA ASN A 51 0.43 14.45 -15.82
C ASN A 51 -1.04 14.57 -16.25
N ARG A 52 -1.84 15.29 -15.44
CA ARG A 52 -3.31 15.51 -15.55
C ARG A 52 -4.21 14.30 -15.31
N LYS A 53 -3.66 13.10 -15.09
CA LYS A 53 -4.45 11.88 -14.83
C LYS A 53 -4.52 11.59 -13.33
N LEU A 54 -5.70 11.29 -12.81
CA LEU A 54 -5.88 10.76 -11.47
C LEU A 54 -5.10 9.45 -11.32
N HIS A 55 -4.28 9.37 -10.29
CA HIS A 55 -3.43 8.24 -10.03
C HIS A 55 -3.04 8.21 -8.54
N GLY A 56 -3.23 7.08 -7.88
CA GLY A 56 -3.09 6.93 -6.43
C GLY A 56 -4.43 6.99 -5.70
N VAL A 57 -4.38 7.26 -4.40
CA VAL A 57 -5.59 7.29 -3.55
C VAL A 57 -6.25 8.67 -3.61
N VAL A 58 -7.56 8.66 -3.83
CA VAL A 58 -8.46 9.81 -3.76
C VAL A 58 -9.34 9.65 -2.53
N PHE A 59 -9.42 10.71 -1.73
CA PHE A 59 -10.33 10.78 -0.59
C PHE A 59 -11.45 11.75 -0.93
N ASN A 60 -12.68 11.37 -0.61
CA ASN A 60 -13.82 12.28 -0.61
C ASN A 60 -14.59 12.12 0.71
N ILE A 61 -14.63 13.16 1.51
CA ILE A 61 -15.20 13.17 2.86
C ILE A 61 -16.26 14.26 2.93
N SER A 62 -17.44 13.95 3.43
CA SER A 62 -18.52 14.90 3.73
C SER A 62 -19.18 14.54 5.06
N GLU A 63 -20.17 15.32 5.50
CA GLU A 63 -20.99 14.99 6.67
C GLU A 63 -21.80 13.69 6.50
N GLU A 64 -22.13 13.31 5.27
CA GLU A 64 -23.01 12.18 4.97
C GLU A 64 -22.24 10.95 4.47
N PHE A 65 -20.98 11.09 4.05
CA PHE A 65 -20.19 9.96 3.56
C PHE A 65 -18.68 10.17 3.58
N PHE A 66 -17.94 9.08 3.57
CA PHE A 66 -16.49 9.00 3.42
C PHE A 66 -16.15 8.00 2.31
N SER A 67 -15.32 8.38 1.36
CA SER A 67 -14.94 7.56 0.21
C SER A 67 -13.43 7.49 0.04
N ILE A 68 -12.92 6.29 -0.19
CA ILE A 68 -11.54 6.03 -0.61
C ILE A 68 -11.60 5.40 -1.99
N ILE A 69 -11.02 6.07 -2.98
CA ILE A 69 -11.01 5.62 -4.37
C ILE A 69 -9.56 5.51 -4.83
N VAL A 70 -9.14 4.32 -5.24
CA VAL A 70 -7.80 4.10 -5.77
C VAL A 70 -7.86 4.20 -7.29
N TYR A 71 -7.21 5.22 -7.85
CA TYR A 71 -7.08 5.40 -9.29
C TYR A 71 -5.74 4.88 -9.80
N ILE A 72 -5.77 4.24 -10.97
CA ILE A 72 -4.57 3.99 -11.77
C ILE A 72 -4.81 4.58 -13.16
N TYR A 73 -4.24 5.77 -13.40
CA TYR A 73 -4.34 6.51 -14.67
C TYR A 73 -5.78 6.75 -15.15
N ASN A 74 -6.55 7.53 -14.39
CA ASN A 74 -7.99 7.85 -14.58
C ASN A 74 -8.96 6.67 -14.46
N GLN A 75 -8.47 5.44 -14.33
CA GLN A 75 -9.32 4.29 -14.07
C GLN A 75 -9.44 4.10 -12.56
N SER A 76 -10.65 4.25 -12.03
CA SER A 76 -10.94 3.84 -10.65
C SER A 76 -10.80 2.32 -10.58
N ARG A 77 -9.96 1.84 -9.67
CA ARG A 77 -9.61 0.42 -9.49
C ARG A 77 -10.25 -0.16 -8.24
N TYR A 78 -10.28 0.62 -7.17
CA TYR A 78 -10.96 0.28 -5.92
C TYR A 78 -11.76 1.47 -5.47
N THR A 79 -12.94 1.23 -4.91
CA THR A 79 -13.79 2.29 -4.40
C THR A 79 -14.49 1.76 -3.16
N PHE A 80 -14.11 2.33 -2.03
CA PHE A 80 -14.71 2.09 -0.74
C PHE A 80 -15.51 3.34 -0.39
N HIS A 81 -16.78 3.16 -0.08
CA HIS A 81 -17.62 4.22 0.43
C HIS A 81 -18.10 3.83 1.82
N ILE A 82 -18.31 4.81 2.67
CA ILE A 82 -18.93 4.69 3.97
C ILE A 82 -19.99 5.80 4.00
N TYR A 83 -21.27 5.47 4.08
CA TYR A 83 -22.36 6.44 4.08
C TYR A 83 -23.10 6.41 5.40
N LYS A 84 -23.54 7.57 5.87
CA LYS A 84 -24.52 7.66 6.95
C LYS A 84 -25.86 7.11 6.48
N ASN A 85 -26.53 6.33 7.32
CA ASN A 85 -27.75 5.57 6.98
C ASN A 85 -28.87 6.45 6.36
N SER A 86 -28.88 7.75 6.69
CA SER A 86 -29.79 8.75 6.13
C SER A 86 -29.65 9.03 4.64
N SER A 87 -28.49 8.73 4.03
CA SER A 87 -28.10 9.21 2.70
C SER A 87 -28.98 8.66 1.55
N LYS A 88 -29.48 7.42 1.63
CA LYS A 88 -30.38 6.74 0.65
C LYS A 88 -29.99 6.78 -0.84
N THR A 89 -28.90 7.44 -1.21
CA THR A 89 -28.41 7.56 -2.58
C THR A 89 -27.05 6.91 -2.68
N PHE A 90 -27.04 5.70 -3.25
CA PHE A 90 -25.83 4.98 -3.53
C PHE A 90 -25.48 5.11 -5.03
N PRO A 91 -24.21 4.87 -5.40
CA PRO A 91 -23.78 5.00 -6.79
C PRO A 91 -24.35 3.93 -7.73
N ASP A 92 -24.30 4.18 -9.05
CA ASP A 92 -24.83 3.28 -10.09
C ASP A 92 -23.96 2.03 -10.38
N LYS A 93 -22.84 1.82 -9.67
CA LYS A 93 -21.92 0.69 -9.86
C LYS A 93 -21.73 -0.10 -8.57
N LEU A 94 -21.29 -1.36 -8.68
CA LEU A 94 -20.98 -2.21 -7.53
C LEU A 94 -19.75 -1.64 -6.81
N TYR A 95 -19.94 -1.21 -5.56
CA TYR A 95 -18.88 -0.69 -4.71
C TYR A 95 -18.93 -1.35 -3.34
N THR A 96 -17.83 -1.28 -2.61
CA THR A 96 -17.78 -1.65 -1.20
C THR A 96 -18.32 -0.48 -0.40
N VAL A 97 -19.52 -0.63 0.14
CA VAL A 97 -20.21 0.43 0.86
C VAL A 97 -20.40 0.02 2.31
N TYR A 98 -20.09 0.89 3.28
CA TYR A 98 -20.30 0.67 4.71
C TYR A 98 -21.28 1.69 5.28
N ASP A 99 -21.97 1.35 6.37
CA ASP A 99 -22.74 2.29 7.18
C ASP A 99 -21.79 3.11 8.06
N LEU A 100 -21.93 4.43 8.11
CA LEU A 100 -21.07 5.30 8.93
C LEU A 100 -21.40 5.19 10.42
N ASP A 101 -22.65 4.87 10.77
CA ASP A 101 -23.11 4.79 12.15
C ASP A 101 -22.79 3.42 12.77
N THR A 102 -22.91 2.32 11.99
CA THR A 102 -22.66 0.96 12.47
C THR A 102 -21.34 0.34 12.00
N LEU A 103 -20.70 0.91 10.97
CA LEU A 103 -19.53 0.35 10.28
C LEU A 103 -19.78 -1.04 9.65
N ASP A 104 -21.05 -1.42 9.48
CA ASP A 104 -21.43 -2.62 8.75
C ASP A 104 -21.31 -2.40 7.25
N LEU A 105 -20.79 -3.37 6.48
CA LEU A 105 -20.88 -3.32 5.02
C LEU A 105 -22.36 -3.35 4.63
N ILE A 106 -22.82 -2.43 3.79
CA ILE A 106 -24.15 -2.39 3.18
C ILE A 106 -24.02 -2.71 1.70
N MET A 107 -24.83 -3.63 1.20
CA MET A 107 -25.12 -3.70 -0.24
C MET A 107 -26.31 -2.81 -0.56
N ASP A 108 -26.16 -1.87 -1.50
CA ASP A 108 -27.28 -1.25 -2.20
C ASP A 108 -27.27 -1.68 -3.68
N TYR A 109 -28.44 -1.87 -4.26
CA TYR A 109 -28.56 -2.03 -5.70
C TYR A 109 -29.77 -1.26 -6.23
N LYS A 110 -29.53 -0.50 -7.31
CA LYS A 110 -30.53 0.27 -8.01
C LYS A 110 -31.21 -0.59 -9.08
N ILE A 111 -32.48 -0.93 -8.87
CA ILE A 111 -33.32 -1.52 -9.91
C ILE A 111 -33.87 -0.37 -10.78
N LEU A 112 -33.47 -0.30 -12.05
CA LEU A 112 -34.21 0.46 -13.06
C LEU A 112 -35.37 -0.42 -13.55
N ASP A 113 -36.55 -0.21 -13.00
CA ASP A 113 -37.80 -0.63 -13.63
C ASP A 113 -38.25 0.49 -14.58
N ASP A 114 -38.51 0.16 -15.85
CA ASP A 114 -39.08 1.05 -16.88
C ASP A 114 -40.39 1.73 -16.43
N THR A 115 -40.99 1.27 -15.33
CA THR A 115 -42.24 1.78 -14.77
C THR A 115 -42.13 2.40 -13.38
N SER A 116 -41.00 3.02 -13.04
CA SER A 116 -40.89 4.10 -12.01
C SER A 116 -41.56 3.87 -10.62
N LYS A 117 -41.83 2.63 -10.17
CA LYS A 117 -42.51 2.40 -8.89
C LYS A 117 -42.10 1.12 -8.15
N ARG A 118 -40.95 1.17 -7.48
CA ARG A 118 -40.67 0.85 -6.06
C ARG A 118 -39.25 0.34 -5.89
N LEU A 119 -38.54 0.96 -4.96
CA LEU A 119 -37.18 0.67 -4.55
C LEU A 119 -37.24 -0.44 -3.49
N HIS A 120 -36.59 -1.59 -3.72
CA HIS A 120 -36.43 -2.62 -2.69
C HIS A 120 -34.97 -2.68 -2.27
N TYR A 121 -34.73 -2.35 -1.00
CA TYR A 121 -33.42 -2.38 -0.34
C TYR A 121 -33.39 -3.58 0.60
N GLU A 122 -32.32 -4.39 0.54
CA GLU A 122 -32.05 -5.45 1.51
C GLU A 122 -30.57 -5.30 1.92
N GLY A 123 -30.34 -4.73 3.11
CA GLY A 123 -29.02 -4.58 3.69
C GLY A 123 -28.59 -5.88 4.37
N TYR A 124 -27.32 -6.25 4.23
CA TYR A 124 -26.72 -7.40 4.91
C TYR A 124 -25.56 -6.89 5.75
N SER A 125 -25.53 -7.10 7.06
CA SER A 125 -24.34 -6.76 7.86
C SER A 125 -23.21 -7.75 7.56
N PHE A 126 -22.05 -7.30 7.08
CA PHE A 126 -20.89 -8.17 6.91
C PHE A 126 -20.01 -8.16 8.15
N THR A 127 -19.56 -9.34 8.54
CA THR A 127 -18.54 -9.54 9.57
C THR A 127 -17.15 -9.64 8.93
N ARG A 128 -16.07 -9.57 9.73
CA ARG A 128 -14.69 -9.78 9.24
C ARG A 128 -14.52 -11.11 8.51
N GLU A 129 -15.24 -12.16 8.94
CA GLU A 129 -15.21 -13.47 8.28
C GLU A 129 -15.88 -13.46 6.90
N ASP A 130 -16.82 -12.55 6.67
CA ASP A 130 -17.52 -12.43 5.38
C ASP A 130 -16.65 -11.76 4.30
N LEU A 131 -15.56 -11.11 4.70
CA LEU A 131 -14.58 -10.48 3.81
C LEU A 131 -13.56 -11.49 3.22
N ASP A 132 -13.47 -12.71 3.75
CA ASP A 132 -12.68 -13.77 3.10
C ASP A 132 -13.44 -14.31 1.87
N TYR A 133 -13.42 -13.54 0.77
CA TYR A 133 -14.17 -13.86 -0.44
C TYR A 133 -13.78 -15.21 -1.03
N ASP A 134 -12.49 -15.57 -1.01
CA ASP A 134 -12.01 -16.85 -1.53
C ASP A 134 -12.65 -18.03 -0.79
N LYS A 135 -12.62 -17.99 0.54
CA LYS A 135 -13.27 -19.00 1.38
C LYS A 135 -14.79 -18.96 1.19
N LYS A 136 -15.40 -17.77 1.16
CA LYS A 136 -16.85 -17.61 0.99
C LYS A 136 -17.33 -18.23 -0.33
N ILE A 137 -16.65 -17.94 -1.43
CA ILE A 137 -16.94 -18.46 -2.77
C ILE A 137 -16.76 -19.96 -2.80
N LYS A 138 -15.66 -20.47 -2.23
CA LYS A 138 -15.38 -21.90 -2.15
C LYS A 138 -16.46 -22.65 -1.37
N ASP A 139 -16.83 -22.14 -0.20
CA ASP A 139 -17.83 -22.75 0.68
C ASP A 139 -19.25 -22.66 0.13
N ASN A 140 -19.49 -21.76 -0.83
CA ASN A 140 -20.81 -21.48 -1.44
C ASN A 140 -20.76 -21.56 -2.98
N SER A 141 -19.99 -22.50 -3.52
CA SER A 141 -19.79 -22.68 -4.97
C SER A 141 -21.09 -22.96 -5.74
N ASP A 142 -22.12 -23.48 -5.08
CA ASP A 142 -23.48 -23.63 -5.60
C ASP A 142 -24.07 -22.28 -6.03
N VAL A 143 -23.89 -21.23 -5.22
CA VAL A 143 -24.39 -19.88 -5.50
C VAL A 143 -23.70 -19.30 -6.74
N VAL A 144 -22.37 -19.44 -6.81
CA VAL A 144 -21.57 -18.92 -7.93
C VAL A 144 -21.91 -19.63 -9.23
N LYS A 145 -22.00 -20.96 -9.22
CA LYS A 145 -22.37 -21.74 -10.40
C LYS A 145 -23.75 -21.36 -10.92
N ASN A 146 -24.74 -21.25 -10.04
CA ASN A 146 -26.10 -20.86 -10.41
C ASN A 146 -26.13 -19.45 -11.03
N TYR A 147 -25.30 -18.53 -10.53
CA TYR A 147 -25.14 -17.22 -11.13
C TYR A 147 -24.46 -17.28 -12.51
N GLU A 148 -23.38 -18.03 -12.67
CA GLU A 148 -22.67 -18.16 -13.94
C GLU A 148 -23.53 -18.78 -15.06
N ASP A 149 -24.34 -19.78 -14.72
CA ASP A 149 -25.24 -20.47 -15.67
C ASP A 149 -26.36 -19.56 -16.19
N THR A 150 -26.77 -18.58 -15.38
CA THR A 150 -27.90 -17.70 -15.70
C THR A 150 -27.44 -16.35 -16.23
N LYS A 151 -26.28 -15.86 -15.78
CA LYS A 151 -25.80 -14.48 -15.93
C LYS A 151 -26.89 -13.46 -15.61
N ASP A 152 -27.85 -13.82 -14.75
CA ASP A 152 -28.94 -12.93 -14.35
C ASP A 152 -28.38 -11.98 -13.29
N VAL A 153 -27.89 -10.85 -13.79
CA VAL A 153 -27.40 -9.75 -12.97
C VAL A 153 -28.61 -9.04 -12.37
N PHE A 154 -28.90 -9.36 -11.10
CA PHE A 154 -29.57 -8.45 -10.14
C PHE A 154 -30.94 -7.90 -10.51
N THR A 155 -31.69 -8.52 -11.43
CA THR A 155 -33.06 -8.01 -11.66
C THR A 155 -33.93 -8.19 -10.42
N ARG A 156 -33.65 -9.19 -9.55
CA ARG A 156 -34.18 -9.36 -8.18
C ARG A 156 -33.42 -10.47 -7.43
N LEU A 157 -32.54 -10.13 -6.46
CA LEU A 157 -31.79 -11.13 -5.65
C LEU A 157 -32.74 -12.06 -4.87
N ASP A 158 -33.90 -11.53 -4.47
CA ASP A 158 -35.01 -12.29 -3.89
C ASP A 158 -35.62 -13.30 -4.87
N LEU A 159 -35.66 -13.01 -6.18
CA LEU A 159 -36.11 -13.94 -7.24
C LEU A 159 -35.05 -14.98 -7.56
N PHE A 160 -33.76 -14.61 -7.61
CA PHE A 160 -32.65 -15.54 -7.76
C PHE A 160 -32.68 -16.60 -6.64
N VAL A 161 -32.80 -16.15 -5.38
CA VAL A 161 -32.92 -17.06 -4.22
C VAL A 161 -34.28 -17.80 -4.18
N HIS A 162 -35.32 -17.26 -4.81
CA HIS A 162 -36.62 -17.94 -4.92
C HIS A 162 -36.69 -19.00 -6.01
N THR A 163 -35.93 -18.86 -7.10
CA THR A 163 -36.03 -19.70 -8.30
C THR A 163 -35.09 -20.90 -8.22
N TYR A 164 -33.98 -20.79 -7.49
CA TYR A 164 -32.98 -21.85 -7.37
C TYR A 164 -33.02 -22.46 -5.96
N TRP A 165 -33.77 -23.57 -5.85
CA TRP A 165 -34.28 -24.18 -4.62
C TRP A 165 -33.27 -25.02 -3.83
N ASP A 166 -32.02 -25.16 -4.29
CA ASP A 166 -31.03 -25.95 -3.56
C ASP A 166 -30.56 -25.18 -2.31
N ASN A 167 -31.24 -25.45 -1.21
CA ASN A 167 -30.87 -25.09 0.15
C ASN A 167 -30.37 -26.36 0.86
N PRO A 168 -29.17 -26.87 0.53
CA PRO A 168 -28.64 -28.10 1.13
C PRO A 168 -28.32 -27.93 2.62
N PHE A 169 -28.36 -26.70 3.13
CA PHE A 169 -28.03 -26.33 4.51
C PHE A 169 -29.26 -26.15 5.40
N ASN A 170 -30.48 -26.41 4.89
CA ASN A 170 -31.74 -26.28 5.63
C ASN A 170 -31.91 -24.92 6.36
N LEU A 171 -31.40 -23.85 5.74
CA LEU A 171 -31.45 -22.49 6.30
C LEU A 171 -32.85 -21.90 6.18
N THR A 172 -33.18 -20.94 7.03
CA THR A 172 -34.35 -20.10 6.80
C THR A 172 -34.19 -19.32 5.50
N LYS A 173 -35.30 -18.89 4.91
CA LYS A 173 -35.30 -18.09 3.68
C LYS A 173 -34.42 -16.83 3.79
N GLU A 174 -34.45 -16.18 4.96
CA GLU A 174 -33.68 -14.98 5.28
C GLU A 174 -32.17 -15.29 5.33
N LEU A 175 -31.76 -16.33 6.06
CA LEU A 175 -30.36 -16.76 6.15
C LEU A 175 -29.82 -17.24 4.80
N ASN A 176 -30.65 -17.88 3.97
CA ASN A 176 -30.26 -18.32 2.63
C ASN A 176 -30.04 -17.12 1.68
N ARG A 177 -30.84 -16.06 1.82
CA ARG A 177 -30.65 -14.80 1.08
C ARG A 177 -29.38 -14.10 1.49
N GLU A 178 -29.12 -13.99 2.79
CA GLU A 178 -27.90 -13.40 3.32
C GLU A 178 -26.66 -14.18 2.85
N ARG A 179 -26.67 -15.52 2.93
CA ARG A 179 -25.61 -16.39 2.40
C ARG A 179 -25.34 -16.12 0.92
N ALA A 180 -26.39 -16.16 0.10
CA ALA A 180 -26.27 -16.00 -1.35
C ALA A 180 -25.84 -14.58 -1.74
N GLY A 181 -26.40 -13.55 -1.10
CA GLY A 181 -26.06 -12.15 -1.32
C GLY A 181 -24.60 -11.85 -0.99
N LYS A 182 -24.15 -12.24 0.20
CA LYS A 182 -22.75 -12.07 0.62
C LYS A 182 -21.77 -12.83 -0.29
N THR A 183 -22.11 -14.06 -0.69
CA THR A 183 -21.26 -14.86 -1.59
C THR A 183 -21.17 -14.23 -2.97
N LEU A 184 -22.30 -13.86 -3.56
CA LEU A 184 -22.35 -13.29 -4.90
C LEU A 184 -21.63 -11.93 -4.94
N TYR A 185 -21.76 -11.14 -3.87
CA TYR A 185 -21.01 -9.90 -3.70
C TYR A 185 -19.50 -10.15 -3.77
N GLY A 186 -18.96 -11.03 -2.93
CA GLY A 186 -17.53 -11.36 -2.94
C GLY A 186 -17.05 -11.85 -4.30
N TYR A 187 -17.82 -12.73 -4.96
CA TYR A 187 -17.52 -13.22 -6.29
C TYR A 187 -17.43 -12.10 -7.35
N LEU A 188 -18.39 -11.17 -7.36
CA LEU A 188 -18.41 -10.09 -8.35
C LEU A 188 -17.33 -9.04 -8.12
N VAL A 189 -17.01 -8.77 -6.86
CA VAL A 189 -15.85 -7.95 -6.50
C VAL A 189 -14.58 -8.60 -7.06
N GLN A 190 -14.37 -9.90 -6.85
CA GLN A 190 -13.22 -10.62 -7.40
C GLN A 190 -13.18 -10.65 -8.93
N GLU A 191 -14.32 -10.89 -9.60
CA GLU A 191 -14.37 -10.89 -11.08
C GLU A 191 -14.08 -9.51 -11.65
N SER A 192 -14.61 -8.45 -11.02
CA SER A 192 -14.27 -7.07 -11.39
C SER A 192 -12.78 -6.79 -11.19
N MET A 193 -12.17 -7.29 -10.11
CA MET A 193 -10.72 -7.20 -9.90
C MET A 193 -9.95 -7.95 -11.01
N LYS A 194 -10.31 -9.19 -11.34
CA LYS A 194 -9.64 -9.98 -12.40
C LYS A 194 -9.74 -9.34 -13.78
N GLU A 195 -10.93 -8.85 -14.16
CA GLU A 195 -11.13 -8.14 -15.42
C GLU A 195 -10.22 -6.90 -15.51
N THR A 196 -10.02 -6.24 -14.37
CA THR A 196 -9.32 -4.96 -14.28
C THR A 196 -7.80 -5.10 -14.12
N LEU A 197 -7.33 -6.11 -13.39
CA LEU A 197 -5.94 -6.28 -12.95
C LEU A 197 -5.26 -7.53 -13.52
N GLY A 198 -6.05 -8.47 -14.06
CA GLY A 198 -5.57 -9.81 -14.46
C GLY A 198 -5.43 -10.79 -13.30
N TYR A 199 -5.62 -10.35 -12.05
CA TYR A 199 -5.58 -11.16 -10.83
C TYR A 199 -6.53 -10.60 -9.77
N THR A 200 -6.78 -11.39 -8.71
CA THR A 200 -7.60 -10.98 -7.56
C THR A 200 -6.69 -10.50 -6.44
N VAL A 201 -7.00 -9.35 -5.86
CA VAL A 201 -6.36 -8.91 -4.61
C VAL A 201 -7.14 -9.52 -3.43
N PRO A 202 -6.48 -10.22 -2.50
CA PRO A 202 -7.15 -10.74 -1.31
C PRO A 202 -7.79 -9.59 -0.52
N ASP A 203 -9.04 -9.77 -0.09
CA ASP A 203 -9.78 -8.76 0.70
C ASP A 203 -9.32 -8.71 2.17
N ASP A 204 -8.23 -9.41 2.49
CA ASP A 204 -7.44 -9.14 3.70
C ASP A 204 -6.72 -7.79 3.66
N PHE A 205 -6.83 -7.02 2.56
CA PHE A 205 -6.28 -5.66 2.45
C PHE A 205 -6.72 -4.76 3.62
N MET A 206 -8.03 -4.66 3.87
CA MET A 206 -8.56 -3.80 4.93
C MET A 206 -8.15 -4.32 6.31
N GLU A 207 -8.14 -5.64 6.49
CA GLU A 207 -7.62 -6.28 7.68
C GLU A 207 -6.16 -5.92 7.92
N LYS A 208 -5.29 -6.10 6.91
CA LYS A 208 -3.87 -5.76 6.97
C LYS A 208 -3.66 -4.28 7.25
N TYR A 209 -4.46 -3.40 6.63
CA TYR A 209 -4.43 -1.95 6.86
C TYR A 209 -4.77 -1.58 8.32
N VAL A 210 -5.75 -2.26 8.92
CA VAL A 210 -6.07 -2.09 10.35
C VAL A 210 -4.98 -2.67 11.24
N LEU A 211 -4.50 -3.88 10.93
CA LEU A 211 -3.44 -4.58 11.67
C LEU A 211 -2.13 -3.79 11.74
N GLN A 212 -1.84 -2.91 10.78
CA GLN A 212 -0.68 -2.01 10.87
C GLN A 212 -0.72 -1.15 12.13
N ASN A 213 -1.90 -0.70 12.58
CA ASN A 213 -1.99 0.11 13.79
C ASN A 213 -1.67 -0.72 15.04
N GLU A 214 -2.18 -1.97 15.12
CA GLU A 214 -1.88 -2.89 16.22
C GLU A 214 -0.39 -3.29 16.26
N LEU A 215 0.22 -3.53 15.08
CA LEU A 215 1.65 -3.79 14.99
C LEU A 215 2.48 -2.57 15.36
N ALA A 216 2.01 -1.35 15.02
CA ALA A 216 2.73 -0.13 15.33
C ALA A 216 2.85 0.12 16.85
N GLU A 217 1.92 -0.42 17.65
CA GLU A 217 2.02 -0.37 19.12
C GLU A 217 3.20 -1.19 19.67
N LYS A 218 3.75 -2.12 18.89
CA LYS A 218 4.90 -2.95 19.28
C LYS A 218 6.25 -2.29 18.97
N ILE A 219 6.26 -1.12 18.34
CA ILE A 219 7.49 -0.42 17.97
C ILE A 219 8.24 0.01 19.23
N VAL A 220 9.53 -0.27 19.28
CA VAL A 220 10.44 0.23 20.32
C VAL A 220 11.36 1.25 19.67
N GLU A 221 11.14 2.54 19.97
CA GLU A 221 11.91 3.66 19.41
C GLU A 221 13.16 4.02 20.24
N GLN A 222 13.52 3.16 21.20
CA GLN A 222 14.68 3.32 22.07
C GLN A 222 15.72 2.23 21.80
N ASP A 223 16.96 2.48 22.19
CA ASP A 223 18.03 1.50 22.06
C ASP A 223 17.76 0.27 22.94
N ASP A 224 17.43 -0.84 22.28
CA ASP A 224 17.43 -2.20 22.83
C ASP A 224 18.34 -3.06 21.93
N ILE A 225 19.54 -2.54 21.70
CA ILE A 225 20.59 -3.16 20.89
C ILE A 225 21.51 -4.00 21.80
N PRO A 226 22.06 -5.14 21.31
CA PRO A 226 23.03 -5.90 22.09
C PRO A 226 24.29 -5.11 22.42
N ASP A 227 24.84 -5.29 23.62
CA ASP A 227 26.08 -4.65 24.09
C ASP A 227 27.27 -4.89 23.14
N SER A 228 27.26 -6.01 22.41
CA SER A 228 28.26 -6.36 21.41
C SER A 228 27.60 -6.73 20.08
N ILE A 229 27.75 -5.85 19.09
CA ILE A 229 27.36 -6.11 17.70
C ILE A 229 28.57 -6.69 16.97
N LYS A 230 28.49 -7.98 16.64
CA LYS A 230 29.52 -8.69 15.84
C LYS A 230 29.12 -8.80 14.37
N TYR A 231 27.85 -9.09 14.11
CA TYR A 231 27.31 -9.31 12.77
C TYR A 231 26.23 -8.28 12.47
N ILE A 232 26.29 -7.67 11.28
CA ILE A 232 25.23 -6.79 10.78
C ILE A 232 24.70 -7.31 9.45
N GLY A 233 23.43 -7.05 9.19
CA GLY A 233 22.72 -7.48 8.00
C GLY A 233 22.33 -6.30 7.10
N GLY A 234 22.30 -6.52 5.80
CA GLY A 234 21.70 -5.62 4.82
C GLY A 234 20.66 -6.37 4.01
N ILE A 235 19.48 -5.79 3.81
CA ILE A 235 18.42 -6.38 3.00
C ILE A 235 18.01 -5.47 1.86
N SER A 236 17.62 -6.08 0.75
CA SER A 236 17.01 -5.45 -0.41
C SER A 236 15.91 -6.34 -0.95
N VAL A 237 14.85 -5.73 -1.46
CA VAL A 237 13.79 -6.43 -2.19
C VAL A 237 13.60 -5.73 -3.53
N ALA A 238 13.72 -6.52 -4.60
CA ALA A 238 13.40 -6.09 -5.95
C ALA A 238 12.08 -6.72 -6.40
N TYR A 239 11.33 -5.97 -7.20
CA TYR A 239 10.08 -6.43 -7.78
C TYR A 239 9.93 -5.96 -9.22
N ASN A 240 9.12 -6.71 -9.95
CA ASN A 240 8.69 -6.39 -11.29
C ASN A 240 7.15 -6.41 -11.32
N ASP A 241 6.56 -5.23 -11.53
CA ASP A 241 5.11 -5.01 -11.43
C ASP A 241 4.34 -5.61 -12.61
N ILE A 242 5.00 -5.92 -13.71
CA ILE A 242 4.36 -6.58 -14.86
C ILE A 242 4.33 -8.09 -14.63
N ASP A 243 5.48 -8.66 -14.27
CA ASP A 243 5.62 -10.10 -14.14
C ASP A 243 5.18 -10.62 -12.76
N GLN A 244 4.83 -9.73 -11.83
CA GLN A 244 4.45 -10.04 -10.45
C GLN A 244 5.51 -10.92 -9.76
N LYS A 245 6.79 -10.61 -9.99
CA LYS A 245 7.92 -11.32 -9.39
C LYS A 245 8.57 -10.47 -8.31
N MET A 246 9.01 -11.11 -7.24
CA MET A 246 9.77 -10.52 -6.15
C MET A 246 11.03 -11.31 -5.87
N VAL A 247 12.12 -10.61 -5.61
CA VAL A 247 13.38 -11.20 -5.17
C VAL A 247 13.88 -10.43 -3.97
N SER A 248 14.10 -11.13 -2.85
CA SER A 248 14.78 -10.56 -1.70
C SER A 248 16.19 -11.11 -1.60
N ALA A 249 17.12 -10.28 -1.13
CA ALA A 249 18.45 -10.69 -0.72
C ALA A 249 18.77 -10.18 0.68
N ILE A 250 19.50 -10.97 1.44
CA ILE A 250 20.09 -10.59 2.71
C ILE A 250 21.58 -10.94 2.72
N VAL A 251 22.40 -10.00 3.19
CA VAL A 251 23.86 -10.14 3.28
C VAL A 251 24.28 -9.87 4.71
N VAL A 252 25.18 -10.67 5.25
CA VAL A 252 25.70 -10.56 6.62
C VAL A 252 27.19 -10.26 6.60
N MET A 253 27.60 -9.21 7.31
CA MET A 253 28.99 -8.79 7.45
C MET A 253 29.45 -8.89 8.90
N ASN A 254 30.69 -9.35 9.10
CA ASN A 254 31.38 -9.24 10.37
C ASN A 254 31.98 -7.83 10.51
N ILE A 255 31.65 -7.13 11.59
CA ILE A 255 32.08 -5.73 11.77
C ILE A 255 33.58 -5.57 12.02
N GLU A 256 34.22 -6.56 12.65
CA GLU A 256 35.65 -6.51 13.00
C GLU A 256 36.51 -6.74 11.77
N THR A 257 36.15 -7.73 10.94
CA THR A 257 36.91 -8.06 9.72
C THR A 257 36.45 -7.27 8.50
N GLN A 258 35.26 -6.68 8.54
CA GLN A 258 34.58 -6.04 7.40
C GLN A 258 34.34 -6.99 6.21
N GLU A 259 34.32 -8.29 6.46
CA GLU A 259 34.08 -9.32 5.44
C GLU A 259 32.61 -9.75 5.43
N ILE A 260 32.08 -9.99 4.23
CA ILE A 260 30.81 -10.70 4.07
C ILE A 260 31.02 -12.15 4.49
N VAL A 261 30.28 -12.59 5.51
CA VAL A 261 30.40 -13.93 6.11
C VAL A 261 29.26 -14.87 5.78
N ASP A 262 28.11 -14.33 5.32
CA ASP A 262 26.96 -15.12 4.88
C ASP A 262 26.05 -14.29 3.97
N GLN A 263 25.30 -14.94 3.09
CA GLN A 263 24.30 -14.30 2.25
C GLN A 263 23.25 -15.30 1.79
N ALA A 264 22.02 -14.85 1.60
CA ALA A 264 20.93 -15.66 1.09
C ALA A 264 19.95 -14.83 0.27
N PHE A 265 19.18 -15.51 -0.59
CA PHE A 265 18.12 -14.89 -1.38
C PHE A 265 16.89 -15.80 -1.47
N TYR A 266 15.77 -15.19 -1.82
CA TYR A 266 14.52 -15.90 -2.09
C TYR A 266 13.76 -15.20 -3.22
N GLU A 267 13.25 -15.98 -4.17
CA GLU A 267 12.46 -15.52 -5.31
C GLU A 267 11.01 -15.99 -5.13
N SER A 268 10.05 -15.13 -5.42
CA SER A 268 8.62 -15.40 -5.34
C SER A 268 7.93 -14.93 -6.63
N GLU A 269 6.95 -15.70 -7.08
CA GLU A 269 6.02 -15.33 -8.16
C GLU A 269 4.61 -15.04 -7.61
N ASP A 270 4.43 -15.11 -6.29
CA ASP A 270 3.15 -14.91 -5.60
C ASP A 270 3.10 -13.51 -4.96
N VAL A 271 2.97 -12.47 -5.78
CA VAL A 271 2.83 -11.09 -5.29
C VAL A 271 1.34 -10.74 -5.23
N THR A 272 0.82 -10.57 -4.00
CA THR A 272 -0.62 -10.46 -3.77
C THR A 272 -1.15 -9.01 -3.70
N LEU A 273 -0.32 -8.00 -3.38
CA LEU A 273 -0.82 -6.67 -2.98
C LEU A 273 0.08 -5.48 -3.42
N HIS A 274 -0.02 -4.96 -4.64
CA HIS A 274 0.71 -3.72 -5.01
C HIS A 274 0.01 -2.44 -4.53
N ILE A 275 -0.17 -2.29 -3.21
CA ILE A 275 -0.80 -1.11 -2.60
C ILE A 275 0.27 -0.32 -1.81
N PRO A 276 0.51 0.95 -2.15
CA PRO A 276 1.64 1.74 -1.61
C PRO A 276 1.79 1.71 -0.08
N ASP A 277 0.69 1.64 0.67
CA ASP A 277 0.71 1.62 2.15
C ASP A 277 0.86 0.22 2.75
N LEU A 278 0.71 -0.86 1.97
CA LEU A 278 0.80 -2.25 2.44
C LEU A 278 1.99 -3.02 1.85
N PHE A 279 2.92 -2.33 1.19
CA PHE A 279 4.01 -2.95 0.46
C PHE A 279 4.84 -3.92 1.32
N ALA A 280 5.06 -3.56 2.59
CA ALA A 280 5.78 -4.39 3.55
C ALA A 280 5.14 -5.77 3.76
N TYR A 281 3.81 -5.94 3.59
CA TYR A 281 3.15 -7.24 3.71
C TYR A 281 3.52 -8.21 2.57
N ASN A 282 4.01 -7.72 1.43
CA ASN A 282 4.58 -8.59 0.40
C ASN A 282 6.08 -8.79 0.60
N GLU A 283 6.80 -7.74 0.99
CA GLU A 283 8.27 -7.78 1.10
C GLU A 283 8.74 -8.63 2.29
N VAL A 284 8.12 -8.46 3.47
CA VAL A 284 8.55 -9.13 4.70
C VAL A 284 8.52 -10.66 4.57
N PRO A 285 7.46 -11.32 4.09
CA PRO A 285 7.47 -12.78 3.92
C PRO A 285 8.61 -13.30 3.05
N VAL A 286 8.92 -12.60 1.95
CA VAL A 286 10.01 -12.97 1.03
C VAL A 286 11.36 -12.79 1.74
N VAL A 287 11.55 -11.68 2.48
CA VAL A 287 12.77 -11.45 3.27
C VAL A 287 12.93 -12.49 4.38
N LEU A 288 11.86 -12.87 5.09
CA LEU A 288 11.91 -13.91 6.12
C LEU A 288 12.38 -15.26 5.54
N LYS A 289 11.93 -15.62 4.33
CA LYS A 289 12.39 -16.83 3.63
C LYS A 289 13.87 -16.78 3.25
N ALA A 290 14.40 -15.62 2.89
CA ALA A 290 15.83 -15.45 2.69
C ALA A 290 16.59 -15.50 4.03
N PHE A 291 16.07 -14.84 5.06
CA PHE A 291 16.65 -14.82 6.42
C PHE A 291 16.75 -16.23 7.02
N GLU A 292 15.73 -17.07 6.86
CA GLU A 292 15.71 -18.46 7.32
C GLU A 292 16.92 -19.27 6.82
N LYS A 293 17.37 -19.01 5.58
CA LYS A 293 18.48 -19.72 4.94
C LYS A 293 19.87 -19.33 5.44
N LEU A 294 20.01 -18.22 6.18
CA LEU A 294 21.29 -17.82 6.75
C LEU A 294 21.74 -18.77 7.86
N ASN A 295 23.03 -19.13 7.85
CA ASN A 295 23.68 -19.84 8.93
C ASN A 295 24.11 -18.89 10.06
N ILE A 296 24.51 -17.65 9.71
CA ILE A 296 24.91 -16.61 10.66
C ILE A 296 23.81 -15.54 10.71
N LYS A 297 23.21 -15.33 11.89
CA LYS A 297 22.16 -14.31 12.06
C LYS A 297 22.76 -12.95 12.45
N PRO A 298 22.37 -11.84 11.80
CA PRO A 298 22.82 -10.51 12.16
C PRO A 298 22.21 -10.04 13.49
N HIS A 299 22.91 -9.14 14.20
CA HIS A 299 22.43 -8.50 15.43
C HIS A 299 21.71 -7.15 15.17
N LEU A 300 21.91 -6.57 13.99
CA LEU A 300 21.32 -5.31 13.53
C LEU A 300 21.15 -5.40 12.02
N ILE A 301 20.00 -4.98 11.49
CA ILE A 301 19.71 -5.05 10.05
C ILE A 301 19.45 -3.64 9.49
N PHE A 302 20.07 -3.35 8.35
CA PHE A 302 19.82 -2.16 7.54
C PHE A 302 18.94 -2.56 6.35
N CYS A 303 17.87 -1.82 6.11
CA CYS A 303 16.90 -2.14 5.05
C CYS A 303 16.94 -1.11 3.92
N ASP A 304 16.96 -1.56 2.67
CA ASP A 304 16.58 -0.73 1.51
C ASP A 304 15.05 -0.55 1.49
N GLY A 305 14.54 0.21 2.45
CA GLY A 305 13.12 0.42 2.67
C GLY A 305 12.87 1.25 3.92
N HIS A 306 11.66 1.79 4.04
CA HIS A 306 11.29 2.71 5.11
C HIS A 306 11.08 1.99 6.45
N GLY A 307 11.29 2.70 7.56
CA GLY A 307 10.87 2.30 8.90
C GLY A 307 9.60 3.05 9.32
N ILE A 308 9.64 3.77 10.44
CA ILE A 308 8.53 4.61 10.93
C ILE A 308 8.23 5.80 10.02
N GLU A 309 9.12 6.11 9.07
CA GLU A 309 8.86 7.04 7.96
C GLU A 309 7.87 6.43 6.95
N HIS A 310 6.65 6.20 7.41
CA HIS A 310 5.54 5.59 6.68
C HIS A 310 4.22 6.17 7.21
N PRO A 311 3.14 6.32 6.40
CA PRO A 311 1.86 6.88 6.88
C PRO A 311 1.27 6.21 8.13
N LYS A 312 1.60 4.93 8.33
CA LYS A 312 1.20 4.09 9.46
C LYS A 312 2.36 3.64 10.36
N ASN A 313 3.53 4.27 10.23
CA ASN A 313 4.78 3.89 10.89
C ASN A 313 5.25 2.43 10.60
N MET A 314 4.64 1.76 9.62
CA MET A 314 4.78 0.33 9.34
C MET A 314 5.50 0.05 8.02
N GLY A 315 6.63 0.72 7.78
CA GLY A 315 7.50 0.41 6.64
C GLY A 315 8.20 -0.95 6.78
N LEU A 316 8.88 -1.38 5.72
CA LEU A 316 9.64 -2.64 5.65
C LEU A 316 10.54 -2.87 6.87
N ALA A 317 11.34 -1.86 7.26
CA ALA A 317 12.28 -1.98 8.38
C ALA A 317 11.55 -2.18 9.70
N THR A 318 10.46 -1.47 9.94
CA THR A 318 9.65 -1.60 11.16
C THR A 318 9.03 -2.99 11.24
N HIS A 319 8.31 -3.39 10.19
CA HIS A 319 7.58 -4.65 10.17
C HIS A 319 8.55 -5.83 10.30
N LEU A 320 9.65 -5.85 9.54
CA LEU A 320 10.67 -6.89 9.64
C LEU A 320 11.31 -6.95 11.04
N GLY A 321 11.58 -5.80 11.66
CA GLY A 321 12.19 -5.73 12.98
C GLY A 321 11.30 -6.30 14.08
N ILE A 322 9.99 -6.06 13.99
CA ILE A 322 8.99 -6.65 14.90
C ILE A 322 8.95 -8.17 14.71
N GLU A 323 8.84 -8.65 13.47
CA GLU A 323 8.73 -10.09 13.16
C GLU A 323 9.97 -10.88 13.60
N LEU A 324 11.17 -10.34 13.36
CA LEU A 324 12.42 -10.97 13.77
C LEU A 324 12.79 -10.70 15.24
N ASN A 325 12.15 -9.71 15.88
CA ASN A 325 12.55 -9.17 17.18
C ASN A 325 14.05 -8.78 17.21
N ILE A 326 14.52 -8.16 16.12
CA ILE A 326 15.90 -7.71 15.91
C ILE A 326 15.90 -6.19 15.67
N PRO A 327 16.92 -5.45 16.13
CA PRO A 327 17.07 -4.05 15.78
C PRO A 327 17.17 -3.80 14.27
N THR A 328 16.40 -2.84 13.76
CA THR A 328 16.34 -2.53 12.32
C THR A 328 16.36 -1.04 12.03
N ILE A 329 16.98 -0.66 10.91
CA ILE A 329 17.09 0.73 10.43
C ILE A 329 16.61 0.81 8.97
N GLY A 330 15.69 1.73 8.69
CA GLY A 330 15.29 2.05 7.32
C GLY A 330 16.30 3.00 6.66
N CYS A 331 16.80 2.64 5.49
CA CYS A 331 17.82 3.38 4.73
C CYS A 331 17.42 3.62 3.25
N PRO A 332 16.20 4.07 2.93
CA PRO A 332 15.80 4.25 1.54
C PRO A 332 16.49 5.47 0.91
N LYS A 333 16.75 5.37 -0.40
CA LYS A 333 17.26 6.48 -1.21
C LYS A 333 16.23 7.58 -1.44
N LYS A 334 14.94 7.27 -1.28
CA LYS A 334 13.83 8.19 -1.47
C LYS A 334 13.07 8.33 -0.17
N ARG A 335 12.41 9.47 0.01
CA ARG A 335 11.52 9.71 1.12
C ARG A 335 10.12 9.21 0.76
N LEU A 336 9.39 8.69 1.74
CA LEU A 336 7.99 8.31 1.59
C LEU A 336 7.07 9.36 2.22
N VAL A 337 7.37 9.77 3.44
CA VAL A 337 6.63 10.79 4.20
C VAL A 337 7.58 11.69 5.00
N GLY A 338 7.02 12.73 5.63
CA GLY A 338 7.75 13.65 6.50
C GLY A 338 8.36 14.81 5.76
N TYR A 339 8.00 16.03 6.11
CA TYR A 339 8.52 17.25 5.51
C TYR A 339 9.83 17.69 6.18
N TYR A 340 10.74 18.26 5.38
CA TYR A 340 11.90 18.98 5.88
C TYR A 340 12.25 20.12 4.92
N ASP A 341 12.91 21.15 5.42
CA ASP A 341 13.44 22.22 4.58
C ASP A 341 14.76 21.78 3.93
N LYS A 342 14.73 21.58 2.61
CA LYS A 342 15.92 21.20 1.83
C LYS A 342 16.99 22.29 1.87
N ALA A 343 16.62 23.56 2.04
CA ALA A 343 17.55 24.68 2.02
C ALA A 343 18.38 24.78 3.31
N THR A 344 17.90 24.22 4.42
CA THR A 344 18.61 24.21 5.70
C THR A 344 19.50 22.99 5.89
N LEU A 345 19.36 21.95 5.06
CA LEU A 345 20.24 20.78 5.08
C LEU A 345 21.62 21.15 4.52
N GLY A 346 22.63 21.24 5.38
CA GLY A 346 24.01 21.49 4.99
C GLY A 346 24.59 20.40 4.07
N ASN A 347 25.64 20.73 3.30
CA ASN A 347 26.23 19.84 2.29
C ASN A 347 27.32 18.90 2.82
N SER A 348 27.70 19.03 4.09
CA SER A 348 28.78 18.27 4.71
C SER A 348 28.31 16.89 5.15
N ARG A 349 29.19 15.90 5.08
CA ARG A 349 28.88 14.56 5.61
C ARG A 349 28.51 14.65 7.10
N GLY A 350 27.37 14.08 7.47
CA GLY A 350 26.82 14.12 8.82
C GLY A 350 25.78 15.23 9.04
N ASP A 351 25.65 16.18 8.12
CA ASP A 351 24.56 17.17 8.19
C ASP A 351 23.21 16.47 8.11
N THR A 352 22.28 16.86 8.98
CA THR A 352 20.94 16.27 9.06
C THR A 352 19.84 17.32 9.16
N GLN A 353 18.64 16.94 8.74
CA GLN A 353 17.39 17.61 9.06
C GLN A 353 16.36 16.57 9.49
N GLU A 354 15.55 16.90 10.48
CA GLU A 354 14.44 16.06 10.94
C GLU A 354 13.34 16.01 9.87
N LEU A 355 12.75 14.84 9.68
CA LEU A 355 11.57 14.63 8.84
C LEU A 355 10.34 14.70 9.74
N LEU A 356 9.47 15.70 9.52
CA LEU A 356 8.27 15.92 10.33
C LEU A 356 7.01 15.43 9.60
N PHE A 357 6.30 14.47 10.18
CA PHE A 357 5.03 13.94 9.68
C PHE A 357 4.04 13.86 10.85
N ASP A 358 2.83 14.40 10.68
CA ASP A 358 1.80 14.49 11.75
C ASP A 358 2.36 15.00 13.09
N ASP A 359 3.10 16.12 13.03
CA ASP A 359 3.77 16.76 14.18
C ASP A 359 4.77 15.86 14.95
N LYS A 360 5.21 14.76 14.33
CA LYS A 360 6.21 13.84 14.88
C LYS A 360 7.44 13.75 14.00
N ILE A 361 8.60 13.55 14.64
CA ILE A 361 9.83 13.23 13.93
C ILE A 361 9.77 11.75 13.53
N VAL A 362 9.72 11.49 12.23
CA VAL A 362 9.63 10.12 11.67
C VAL A 362 10.96 9.64 11.06
N GLY A 363 11.97 10.51 11.04
CA GLY A 363 13.29 10.16 10.51
C GLY A 363 14.18 11.39 10.36
N LYS A 364 15.31 11.23 9.69
CA LYS A 364 16.23 12.30 9.32
C LYS A 364 16.63 12.18 7.86
N ALA A 365 16.62 13.30 7.14
CA ALA A 365 17.39 13.43 5.91
C ALA A 365 18.86 13.59 6.31
N LEU A 366 19.72 12.65 5.92
CA LEU A 366 21.12 12.55 6.33
C LEU A 366 22.07 12.66 5.14
N ARG A 367 23.03 13.58 5.22
CA ARG A 367 24.11 13.70 4.25
C ARG A 367 25.17 12.62 4.51
N THR A 368 25.07 11.47 3.85
CA THR A 368 26.04 10.38 3.99
C THR A 368 27.31 10.59 3.15
N LEU A 369 27.16 11.30 2.02
CA LEU A 369 28.25 11.76 1.15
C LEU A 369 28.14 13.26 0.92
N GLU A 370 29.28 13.94 0.90
CA GLU A 370 29.34 15.39 0.68
C GLU A 370 28.74 15.76 -0.69
N ASN A 371 28.02 16.88 -0.75
CA ASN A 371 27.42 17.43 -1.97
C ASN A 371 26.49 16.48 -2.76
N ASN A 372 26.01 15.39 -2.14
CA ASN A 372 25.06 14.43 -2.73
C ASN A 372 23.68 14.55 -2.09
N ASN A 373 22.66 13.97 -2.74
CA ASN A 373 21.33 13.86 -2.15
C ASN A 373 21.39 13.14 -0.78
N PRO A 374 20.60 13.57 0.22
CA PRO A 374 20.57 12.90 1.51
C PRO A 374 20.06 11.48 1.38
N LEU A 375 20.54 10.58 2.22
CA LEU A 375 19.86 9.33 2.52
C LEU A 375 18.77 9.61 3.56
N TYR A 376 17.61 8.97 3.45
CA TYR A 376 16.58 9.09 4.47
C TYR A 376 16.77 7.96 5.48
N VAL A 377 16.85 8.31 6.76
CA VAL A 377 17.11 7.37 7.85
C VAL A 377 15.94 7.39 8.81
N SER A 378 15.35 6.24 9.05
CA SER A 378 14.25 6.07 10.01
C SER A 378 14.46 4.88 10.92
N ILE A 379 13.90 4.95 12.12
CA ILE A 379 13.84 3.82 13.05
C ILE A 379 13.01 2.72 12.41
N GLY A 380 13.47 1.47 12.46
CA GLY A 380 12.61 0.31 12.26
C GLY A 380 12.10 -0.21 13.60
N HIS A 381 12.96 -0.83 14.39
CA HIS A 381 12.62 -1.41 15.69
C HIS A 381 13.86 -1.46 16.60
N LYS A 382 13.67 -1.30 17.93
CA LYS A 382 14.70 -1.45 18.99
C LYS A 382 15.96 -0.62 18.83
N ILE A 383 15.82 0.54 18.20
CA ILE A 383 16.92 1.49 18.02
C ILE A 383 16.38 2.91 18.06
N SER A 384 17.09 3.81 18.71
CA SER A 384 16.80 5.23 18.66
C SER A 384 17.26 5.85 17.34
N LEU A 385 16.62 6.95 16.93
CA LEU A 385 16.94 7.63 15.68
C LEU A 385 18.40 8.12 15.64
N GLU A 386 18.92 8.57 16.77
CA GLU A 386 20.30 9.05 16.87
C GLU A 386 21.31 7.91 16.71
N THR A 387 21.08 6.79 17.39
CA THR A 387 21.89 5.57 17.25
C THR A 387 21.81 5.01 15.84
N ALA A 388 20.62 5.03 15.21
CA ALA A 388 20.44 4.65 13.81
C ALA A 388 21.28 5.51 12.84
N VAL A 389 21.24 6.84 12.98
CA VAL A 389 22.07 7.76 12.15
C VAL A 389 23.57 7.48 12.32
N ASN A 390 24.03 7.26 13.56
CA ASN A 390 25.43 6.94 13.82
C ASN A 390 25.86 5.63 13.15
N TRP A 391 25.01 4.60 13.19
CA TRP A 391 25.23 3.34 12.51
C TRP A 391 25.25 3.48 10.99
N VAL A 392 24.32 4.24 10.41
CA VAL A 392 24.30 4.55 8.97
C VAL A 392 25.59 5.25 8.57
N LEU A 393 26.00 6.31 9.27
CA LEU A 393 27.26 7.00 9.01
C LEU A 393 28.45 6.05 9.12
N LYS A 394 28.49 5.17 10.13
CA LYS A 394 29.58 4.19 10.27
C LYS A 394 29.69 3.28 9.03
N MET A 395 28.56 2.93 8.43
CA MET A 395 28.47 1.98 7.30
C MET A 395 28.44 2.65 5.92
N THR A 396 28.35 3.98 5.84
CA THR A 396 28.48 4.77 4.60
C THR A 396 29.87 5.40 4.53
N ILE A 397 30.79 4.73 3.83
CA ILE A 397 32.16 5.21 3.63
C ILE A 397 32.27 5.91 2.26
N ASN A 398 32.08 5.15 1.18
CA ASN A 398 32.22 5.63 -0.21
C ASN A 398 30.92 5.57 -1.02
N THR A 399 29.83 5.12 -0.40
CA THR A 399 28.52 4.94 -1.03
C THR A 399 27.48 5.73 -0.25
N ARG A 400 26.44 6.20 -0.95
CA ARG A 400 25.33 6.95 -0.35
C ARG A 400 24.49 6.09 0.60
N VAL A 401 24.33 4.82 0.27
CA VAL A 401 23.66 3.80 1.10
C VAL A 401 24.70 3.00 1.89
N PRO A 402 24.36 2.43 3.06
CA PRO A 402 25.26 1.55 3.81
C PRO A 402 25.82 0.44 2.92
N PHE A 403 27.12 0.16 3.02
CA PHE A 403 27.80 -0.82 2.17
C PHE A 403 27.06 -2.17 2.12
N ILE A 404 26.60 -2.66 3.27
CA ILE A 404 25.88 -3.93 3.37
C ILE A 404 24.53 -3.94 2.65
N VAL A 405 23.85 -2.78 2.60
CA VAL A 405 22.60 -2.61 1.81
C VAL A 405 22.93 -2.59 0.32
N GLN A 406 24.03 -1.92 -0.07
CA GLN A 406 24.47 -1.89 -1.47
C GLN A 406 24.78 -3.30 -1.99
N GLU A 407 25.42 -4.16 -1.19
CA GLU A 407 25.67 -5.56 -1.57
C GLU A 407 24.36 -6.34 -1.76
N ALA A 408 23.38 -6.16 -0.88
CA ALA A 408 22.05 -6.76 -1.07
C ALA A 408 21.36 -6.27 -2.34
N ILE A 409 21.44 -4.96 -2.64
CA ILE A 409 20.93 -4.37 -3.89
C ILE A 409 21.60 -5.04 -5.11
N ASN A 410 22.93 -5.16 -5.10
CA ASN A 410 23.69 -5.79 -6.19
C ASN A 410 23.22 -7.23 -6.47
N ILE A 411 22.96 -8.02 -5.42
CA ILE A 411 22.43 -9.38 -5.57
C ILE A 411 21.03 -9.36 -6.20
N THR A 412 20.13 -8.51 -5.70
CA THR A 412 18.78 -8.41 -6.27
C THR A 412 18.79 -7.96 -7.73
N GLU A 413 19.70 -7.06 -8.13
CA GLU A 413 19.85 -6.60 -9.51
C GLU A 413 20.42 -7.68 -10.43
N GLN A 414 21.29 -8.57 -9.92
CA GLN A 414 21.80 -9.72 -10.67
C GLN A 414 20.72 -10.77 -10.91
N LEU A 415 19.88 -11.03 -9.90
CA LEU A 415 18.79 -12.01 -9.97
C LEU A 415 17.60 -11.49 -10.78
N MET A 416 17.34 -10.18 -10.73
CA MET A 416 16.26 -9.52 -11.48
C MET A 416 16.79 -8.32 -12.31
N PRO A 417 17.51 -8.60 -13.42
CA PRO A 417 18.14 -7.54 -14.23
C PRO A 417 17.11 -6.71 -15.02
N LYS A 418 15.93 -7.27 -15.31
CA LYS A 418 14.81 -6.57 -15.94
C LYS A 418 13.75 -6.31 -14.86
N ARG A 419 13.73 -5.08 -14.37
CA ARG A 419 12.74 -4.58 -13.42
C ARG A 419 11.92 -3.47 -14.06
N ILE A 420 10.60 -3.58 -13.94
CA ILE A 420 9.69 -2.48 -14.22
C ILE A 420 9.00 -2.19 -12.91
N ARG A 421 9.19 -0.97 -12.42
CA ARG A 421 8.61 -0.49 -11.15
C ARG A 421 7.83 0.79 -11.41
N TYR A 422 6.58 0.82 -10.95
CA TYR A 422 5.80 2.02 -10.84
C TYR A 422 6.33 2.84 -9.66
N ASP A 423 7.12 3.87 -9.97
CA ASP A 423 7.79 4.71 -8.99
C ASP A 423 6.98 5.97 -8.69
N PHE A 424 6.40 6.02 -7.49
CA PHE A 424 5.55 7.12 -7.04
C PHE A 424 6.32 8.16 -6.21
N LEU A 425 7.61 7.93 -5.92
CA LEU A 425 8.40 8.75 -5.01
C LEU A 425 9.32 9.72 -5.75
N ASP A 426 9.29 10.97 -5.31
CA ASP A 426 9.71 12.12 -6.11
C ASP A 426 11.09 12.70 -5.75
N ASP A 427 11.81 12.09 -4.81
CA ASP A 427 13.03 12.73 -4.32
C ASP A 427 14.28 12.51 -5.20
N GLU A 428 14.24 11.63 -6.21
CA GLU A 428 15.31 11.45 -7.21
C GLU A 428 14.80 11.01 -8.59
N GLU A 429 15.50 11.45 -9.66
CA GLU A 429 15.38 10.87 -11.00
C GLU A 429 15.71 9.37 -10.96
N ASN A 430 14.81 8.56 -11.50
CA ASN A 430 15.02 7.12 -11.63
C ASN A 430 15.28 6.80 -13.10
N GLN A 431 16.37 6.08 -13.39
CA GLN A 431 16.65 5.52 -14.73
C GLN A 431 15.61 4.47 -15.19
N TYR A 432 14.80 3.96 -14.25
CA TYR A 432 13.66 3.06 -14.44
C TYR A 432 12.33 3.77 -14.18
N GLY A 433 12.34 5.11 -14.05
CA GLY A 433 11.12 5.91 -14.03
C GLY A 433 10.23 5.40 -15.14
N ILE A 434 8.99 5.03 -14.83
CA ILE A 434 8.13 4.26 -15.71
C ILE A 434 8.28 4.73 -17.16
N ILE A 435 8.99 3.94 -17.97
CA ILE A 435 8.81 3.92 -19.41
C ILE A 435 7.66 2.93 -19.61
N ILE A 436 6.43 3.44 -19.52
CA ILE A 436 5.31 3.20 -20.45
C ILE A 436 4.41 4.42 -20.41
#